data_AF-A0A377AV33-F1
#
_entry.id   AF-A0A377AV33-F1
#
_cell.length_a   1.000
_cell.length_b   1.000
_cell.length_c   1.000
_cell.angle_alpha   90.00
_cell.angle_beta   90.00
_cell.angle_gamma   90.00
#
_symmetry.space_group_name_H-M   'P 1'
#
loop_
_entity.id
_entity.type
_entity.pdbx_description
1 polymer ?
#
loop_
_entity_poly.entity_id
_entity_poly.type
_entity_poly.pdbx_seq_one_letter_code
_entity_poly.pdbx_strand_id
1 'polypeptide(L)'
;MFCRCLGCALAGLRIIRILSRVYRPPFLVHENSYQPLDKDALAQYDEQLAEYYLTRGSNNRRDTWSDHIRRTIIKESRPFILDYLHKQGWATR
;
A
#
# COMPACT_ATOMS: atom_id res chain seq x y z
N MET A 1 12.84 -34.78 -13.26
CA MET A 1 12.83 -34.95 -11.79
C MET A 1 13.52 -33.72 -11.19
N PHE A 2 13.03 -33.15 -10.08
CA PHE A 2 13.22 -31.77 -9.56
C PHE A 2 12.39 -30.70 -10.31
N CYS A 3 11.14 -30.38 -9.98
CA CYS A 3 10.46 -30.00 -8.72
C CYS A 3 10.73 -28.54 -8.27
N ARG A 4 9.78 -27.67 -8.66
CA ARG A 4 9.11 -26.59 -7.89
C ARG A 4 9.89 -25.37 -7.35
N CYS A 5 9.14 -24.26 -7.36
CA CYS A 5 9.26 -23.05 -6.54
C CYS A 5 10.06 -21.85 -7.09
N LEU A 6 9.63 -21.27 -8.22
CA LEU A 6 9.94 -19.87 -8.55
C LEU A 6 8.68 -19.03 -8.90
N GLY A 7 7.53 -19.38 -8.30
CA GLY A 7 6.23 -18.83 -8.68
C GLY A 7 5.48 -18.00 -7.62
N CYS A 8 6.11 -17.57 -6.51
CA CYS A 8 5.35 -16.96 -5.39
C CYS A 8 5.80 -15.57 -4.93
N ALA A 9 6.97 -15.06 -5.32
CA ALA A 9 7.50 -13.84 -4.69
C ALA A 9 7.06 -12.51 -5.33
N LEU A 10 6.46 -12.51 -6.54
CA LEU A 10 6.12 -11.28 -7.27
C LEU A 10 4.61 -10.98 -7.38
N ALA A 11 3.75 -11.84 -6.84
CA ALA A 11 2.30 -11.66 -6.90
C ALA A 11 1.77 -10.58 -5.93
N GLY A 12 2.53 -10.20 -4.90
CA GLY A 12 2.06 -9.28 -3.85
C GLY A 12 2.01 -7.80 -4.25
N LEU A 13 2.86 -7.35 -5.18
CA LEU A 13 3.00 -5.91 -5.50
C LEU A 13 2.22 -5.44 -6.74
N ARG A 14 1.65 -6.35 -7.53
CA ARG A 14 0.82 -5.99 -8.69
C ARG A 14 -0.65 -5.72 -8.34
N ILE A 15 -1.12 -6.16 -7.19
CA ILE A 15 -2.54 -6.12 -6.79
C ILE A 15 -2.99 -4.70 -6.40
N ILE A 16 -2.11 -3.89 -5.81
CA ILE A 16 -2.44 -2.52 -5.37
C ILE A 16 -2.62 -1.56 -6.57
N ARG A 17 -1.96 -1.84 -7.70
CA ARG A 17 -1.87 -0.89 -8.84
C ARG A 17 -3.20 -0.65 -9.58
N ILE A 18 -4.17 -1.55 -9.45
CA ILE A 18 -5.47 -1.44 -10.16
C ILE A 18 -6.54 -0.76 -9.27
N LEU A 19 -6.42 -0.86 -7.95
CA LEU A 19 -7.45 -0.48 -6.99
C LEU A 19 -7.62 1.02 -6.79
N SER A 20 -6.52 1.77 -6.72
CA SER A 20 -6.54 3.22 -6.51
C SER A 20 -7.09 4.02 -7.70
N ARG A 21 -7.22 3.38 -8.87
CA ARG A 21 -7.85 4.01 -10.05
C ARG A 21 -9.38 3.96 -10.00
N VAL A 22 -9.96 3.04 -9.23
CA VAL A 22 -11.42 2.84 -9.14
C VAL A 22 -12.01 3.58 -7.93
N TYR A 23 -11.30 3.62 -6.81
CA TYR A 23 -11.75 4.32 -5.59
C TYR A 23 -10.74 5.40 -5.20
N ARG A 24 -11.12 6.67 -5.37
CA ARG A 24 -10.35 7.83 -4.90
C ARG A 24 -10.66 8.03 -3.40
N PRO A 25 -9.66 7.98 -2.50
CA PRO A 25 -9.90 8.26 -1.09
C PRO A 25 -10.30 9.73 -0.91
N PRO A 26 -11.37 10.01 -0.14
CA PRO A 26 -11.88 11.38 0.03
C PRO A 26 -10.89 12.29 0.78
N PHE A 27 -10.02 11.71 1.60
CA PHE A 27 -8.98 12.39 2.38
C PHE A 27 -7.67 12.63 1.62
N LEU A 28 -7.64 12.44 0.29
CA LEU A 28 -6.43 12.65 -0.51
C LEU A 28 -6.19 14.13 -0.84
N VAL A 29 -7.26 14.90 -1.02
CA VAL A 29 -7.21 16.30 -1.47
C VAL A 29 -7.70 17.19 -0.34
N HIS A 30 -6.90 18.20 -0.01
CA HIS A 30 -7.26 19.21 0.97
C HIS A 30 -7.24 20.59 0.32
N GLU A 31 -8.20 21.44 0.68
CA GLU A 31 -8.27 22.81 0.17
C GLU A 31 -7.57 23.78 1.15
N ASN A 32 -6.71 24.65 0.62
CA ASN A 32 -6.01 25.75 1.31
C ASN A 32 -5.03 25.35 2.44
N SER A 33 -5.30 24.28 3.18
CA SER A 33 -4.51 23.84 4.33
C SER A 33 -4.62 22.32 4.52
N TYR A 34 -3.60 21.74 5.17
CA TYR A 34 -3.61 20.32 5.50
C TYR A 34 -4.69 20.04 6.56
N GLN A 35 -5.64 19.18 6.23
CA GLN A 35 -6.69 18.79 7.17
C GLN A 35 -6.27 17.54 7.95
N PRO A 36 -6.67 17.45 9.24
CA PRO A 36 -6.51 16.21 9.97
C PRO A 36 -7.32 15.09 9.30
N LEU A 37 -6.84 13.86 9.44
CA LEU A 37 -7.48 12.69 8.87
C LEU A 37 -8.85 12.46 9.53
N ASP A 38 -9.92 12.56 8.73
CA ASP A 38 -11.26 12.17 9.14
C ASP A 38 -11.33 10.64 9.28
N LYS A 39 -11.53 10.18 10.52
CA LYS A 39 -11.57 8.76 10.87
C LYS A 39 -12.81 8.06 10.32
N ASP A 40 -13.92 8.78 10.17
CA ASP A 40 -15.17 8.20 9.69
C ASP A 40 -15.11 8.00 8.17
N ALA A 41 -14.58 9.00 7.45
CA ALA A 41 -14.28 8.87 6.02
C ALA A 41 -13.25 7.76 5.74
N LEU A 42 -12.26 7.59 6.62
CA LEU A 42 -11.31 6.48 6.54
C LEU A 42 -12.00 5.13 6.74
N ALA A 43 -12.86 4.99 7.76
CA ALA A 43 -13.56 3.75 8.06
C ALA A 43 -14.48 3.32 6.89
N GLN A 44 -15.18 4.27 6.26
CA GLN A 44 -16.00 4.02 5.08
C GLN A 44 -15.15 3.51 3.89
N TYR A 45 -13.99 4.12 3.67
CA TYR A 45 -13.06 3.70 2.62
C TYR A 45 -12.47 2.31 2.88
N ASP A 46 -12.13 2.02 4.14
CA ASP A 46 -11.67 0.69 4.56
C ASP A 46 -12.73 -0.38 4.31
N GLU A 47 -14.01 -0.09 4.52
CA GLU A 47 -15.11 -1.02 4.25
C GLU A 47 -15.29 -1.31 2.76
N GLN A 48 -15.28 -0.26 1.93
CA GLN A 48 -15.38 -0.39 0.47
C GLN A 48 -14.24 -1.26 -0.10
N LEU A 49 -13.02 -1.08 0.42
CA LEU A 49 -11.88 -1.89 0.00
C LEU A 49 -11.94 -3.32 0.54
N ALA A 50 -12.40 -3.51 1.77
CA ALA A 50 -12.63 -4.83 2.34
C ALA A 50 -13.62 -5.62 1.47
N GLU A 51 -14.76 -5.03 1.11
CA GLU A 51 -15.75 -5.64 0.22
C GLU A 51 -15.15 -5.99 -1.15
N TYR A 52 -14.40 -5.06 -1.75
CA TYR A 52 -13.71 -5.32 -3.01
C TYR A 52 -12.78 -6.54 -2.93
N TYR A 53 -11.98 -6.66 -1.86
CA TYR A 53 -11.05 -7.78 -1.70
C TYR A 53 -11.73 -9.11 -1.37
N LEU A 54 -12.89 -9.09 -0.69
CA LEU A 54 -13.70 -10.30 -0.44
C LEU A 54 -14.18 -10.94 -1.75
N THR A 55 -14.52 -10.13 -2.76
CA THR A 55 -15.05 -10.65 -4.04
C THR A 55 -13.99 -11.25 -4.98
N ARG A 56 -12.69 -11.03 -4.72
CA ARG A 56 -11.58 -11.28 -5.67
C ARG A 56 -10.76 -12.55 -5.43
N GLY A 57 -10.99 -13.31 -4.36
CA GLY A 57 -10.12 -14.44 -3.99
C GLY A 57 -10.82 -15.65 -3.39
N SER A 58 -10.22 -16.83 -3.56
CA SER A 58 -10.64 -18.08 -2.90
C SER A 58 -10.26 -18.16 -1.42
N ASN A 59 -9.42 -17.23 -0.94
CA ASN A 59 -9.00 -17.11 0.46
C ASN A 59 -9.57 -15.79 1.02
N ASN A 60 -10.76 -15.88 1.59
CA ASN A 60 -11.64 -14.75 1.93
C ASN A 60 -11.14 -13.98 3.16
N ARG A 61 -10.00 -13.30 3.03
CA ARG A 61 -9.43 -12.46 4.08
C ARG A 61 -9.94 -11.03 3.95
N ARG A 62 -10.45 -10.50 5.05
CA ARG A 62 -10.83 -9.08 5.16
C ARG A 62 -9.55 -8.25 5.34
N ASP A 63 -8.96 -7.85 4.22
CA ASP A 63 -7.81 -6.94 4.20
C ASP A 63 -8.30 -5.50 4.04
N THR A 64 -8.11 -4.67 5.06
CA THR A 64 -8.39 -3.22 5.00
C THR A 64 -7.19 -2.45 4.45
N TRP A 65 -7.40 -1.21 4.00
CA TRP A 65 -6.30 -0.36 3.56
C TRP A 65 -5.44 0.09 4.73
N SER A 66 -6.05 0.50 5.83
CA SER A 66 -5.33 0.93 7.03
C SER A 66 -4.39 -0.16 7.57
N ASP A 67 -4.85 -1.40 7.65
CA ASP A 67 -4.00 -2.51 8.09
C ASP A 67 -2.90 -2.83 7.08
N HIS A 68 -3.19 -2.68 5.78
CA HIS A 68 -2.19 -2.80 4.74
C HIS A 68 -1.08 -1.75 4.85
N ILE A 69 -1.43 -0.51 5.13
CA ILE A 69 -0.46 0.57 5.33
C ILE A 69 0.36 0.32 6.61
N ARG A 70 -0.29 -0.05 7.73
CA ARG A 70 0.41 -0.36 8.99
C ARG A 70 1.47 -1.44 8.81
N ARG A 71 1.14 -2.58 8.19
CA ARG A 71 2.11 -3.66 7.94
C ARG A 71 3.28 -3.23 7.05
N THR A 72 3.03 -2.31 6.14
CA THR A 72 4.04 -1.84 5.17
C THR A 72 4.99 -0.83 5.79
N ILE A 73 4.47 0.12 6.57
CA ILE A 73 5.28 1.19 7.19
C ILE A 73 6.19 0.64 8.29
N ILE A 74 5.74 -0.36 9.06
CA ILE A 74 6.55 -0.95 10.14
C ILE A 74 7.88 -1.52 9.64
N LYS A 75 7.90 -2.02 8.40
CA LYS A 75 9.11 -2.58 7.80
C LYS A 75 9.89 -1.47 7.11
N GLU A 76 11.07 -1.13 7.62
CA GLU A 76 12.00 -0.23 6.93
C GLU A 76 12.31 -0.75 5.52
N SER A 77 11.77 -0.07 4.53
CA SER A 77 11.99 -0.41 3.13
C SER A 77 13.24 0.31 2.63
N ARG A 78 14.24 -0.48 2.20
CA ARG A 78 15.47 -0.01 1.54
C ARG A 78 16.28 1.02 2.37
N PRO A 79 16.83 0.62 3.53
CA PRO A 79 17.61 1.53 4.38
C PRO A 79 18.89 2.07 3.72
N PHE A 80 19.41 1.41 2.68
CA PHE A 80 20.66 1.79 2.00
C PHE A 80 20.52 2.95 0.99
N ILE A 81 19.31 3.48 0.76
CA ILE A 81 19.08 4.49 -0.29
C ILE A 81 19.83 5.79 0.00
N LEU A 82 19.91 6.20 1.27
CA LEU A 82 20.62 7.42 1.65
C LEU A 82 22.11 7.33 1.29
N ASP A 83 22.78 6.23 1.70
CA ASP A 83 24.18 5.98 1.36
C ASP A 83 24.41 5.89 -0.15
N TYR A 84 23.46 5.29 -0.87
CA TYR A 84 23.51 5.23 -2.32
C TYR A 84 23.41 6.62 -2.96
N LEU A 85 22.52 7.50 -2.47
CA LEU A 85 22.37 8.87 -2.97
C LEU A 85 23.63 9.70 -2.72
N HIS A 86 24.22 9.60 -1.53
CA HIS A 86 25.47 10.29 -1.20
C HIS A 86 26.63 9.84 -2.11
N LYS A 87 26.74 8.53 -2.39
CA LYS A 87 27.76 8.00 -3.33
C LYS A 87 27.61 8.55 -4.75
N GLN A 88 26.39 8.93 -5.14
CA GLN A 88 26.09 9.51 -6.45
C GLN A 88 26.19 11.05 -6.47
N GLY A 89 26.55 11.68 -5.34
CA GLY A 89 26.66 13.13 -5.22
C GLY A 89 25.33 13.87 -4.99
N TRP A 90 24.23 13.16 -4.69
CA TRP A 90 22.92 13.74 -4.41
C TRP A 90 22.65 13.83 -2.90
N ALA A 91 21.84 14.81 -2.47
CA ALA A 91 21.44 15.03 -1.08
C ALA A 91 22.63 15.18 -0.10
N THR A 92 23.74 15.76 -0.57
CA THR A 92 24.98 15.94 0.19
C THR A 92 25.00 17.16 1.11
N ARG A 93 23.92 17.96 1.12
CA ARG A 93 23.76 19.21 1.89
C ARG A 93 22.31 19.41 2.29
#